data_AF-A0A4R4G307-F1
#
_entry.id   AF-A0A4R4G307-F1
#
_cell.length_a   1.000
_cell.length_b   1.000
_cell.length_c   1.000
_cell.angle_alpha   90.00
_cell.angle_beta   90.00
_cell.angle_gamma   90.00
#
_symmetry.space_group_name_H-M   'P 1'
#
loop_
_entity.id
_entity.type
_entity.pdbx_description
1 polymer ?
#
loop_
_entity_poly.entity_id
_entity_poly.type
_entity_poly.pdbx_seq_one_letter_code
_entity_poly.pdbx_strand_id
1 'polypeptide(L)'
;MELKDVILSTLAEIEELSGVPEMPEEVEPNKEETPSVAPAKTVSAPEPSVGNVTPSLREDEARWLEGIRERLLVLFEGFQSPNNVQIEAKVDLTLNFLEYLLATIDNRLDNLKQS
;
A
#
# COMPACT_ATOMS: atom_id res chain seq x y z
N MET A 1 0.03 -34.34 -13.25
CA MET A 1 0.37 -32.97 -13.67
C MET A 1 1.13 -32.35 -12.51
N GLU A 2 2.35 -31.88 -12.74
CA GLU A 2 3.10 -31.22 -11.67
C GLU A 2 2.52 -29.83 -11.43
N LEU A 3 2.59 -29.32 -10.21
CA LEU A 3 2.02 -28.00 -9.85
C LEU A 3 2.59 -26.86 -10.73
N LYS A 4 3.82 -27.04 -11.22
CA LYS A 4 4.51 -26.13 -12.13
C LYS A 4 3.79 -26.01 -13.48
N ASP A 5 3.25 -27.09 -14.00
CA ASP A 5 2.54 -27.12 -15.29
C ASP A 5 1.19 -26.40 -15.19
N VAL A 6 0.53 -26.53 -14.04
CA VAL A 6 -0.74 -25.86 -13.77
C VAL A 6 -0.55 -24.34 -13.68
N ILE A 7 0.51 -23.90 -12.97
CA ILE A 7 0.83 -22.47 -12.83
C ILE A 7 1.19 -21.84 -14.18
N LEU A 8 2.01 -22.51 -14.99
CA LEU A 8 2.39 -22.02 -16.31
C LEU A 8 1.18 -21.94 -17.26
N SER A 9 0.26 -22.91 -17.19
CA SER A 9 -0.98 -22.89 -17.96
C SER A 9 -1.86 -21.70 -17.57
N THR A 10 -2.01 -21.41 -16.27
CA THR A 10 -2.81 -20.26 -15.82
C THR A 10 -2.17 -18.91 -16.15
N LEU A 11 -0.84 -18.82 -16.11
CA LEU A 11 -0.13 -17.59 -16.49
C LEU A 11 -0.32 -17.27 -17.99
N ALA A 12 -0.22 -18.28 -18.85
CA ALA A 12 -0.47 -18.13 -20.28
C ALA A 12 -1.92 -17.72 -20.59
N GLU A 13 -2.89 -18.31 -19.88
CA GLU A 13 -4.31 -17.96 -20.05
C GLU A 13 -4.61 -16.50 -19.63
N ILE A 14 -3.96 -16.00 -18.58
CA ILE A 14 -4.11 -14.60 -18.14
C ILE A 14 -3.46 -13.64 -19.14
N GLU A 15 -2.32 -13.99 -19.72
CA GLU A 15 -1.65 -13.16 -20.72
C GLU A 15 -2.50 -13.01 -21.98
N GLU A 16 -3.16 -14.09 -22.43
CA GLU A 16 -4.09 -14.10 -23.56
C GLU A 16 -5.36 -13.28 -23.30
N LEU A 17 -5.88 -13.30 -22.07
CA LEU A 17 -7.01 -12.46 -21.64
C LEU A 17 -6.65 -10.98 -21.50
N SER A 18 -5.39 -10.66 -21.24
CA SER A 18 -4.92 -9.29 -21.00
C SER A 18 -4.66 -8.47 -22.27
N GLY A 19 -4.82 -9.07 -23.46
CA GLY A 19 -4.67 -8.49 -24.80
C GLY A 19 -4.49 -6.96 -24.89
N VAL A 20 -3.28 -6.49 -24.58
CA VAL A 20 -2.78 -5.19 -25.04
C VAL A 20 -1.81 -5.51 -26.16
N PRO A 21 -2.08 -5.06 -27.40
CA PRO A 21 -1.13 -5.24 -28.48
C PRO A 21 0.12 -4.41 -28.18
N GLU A 22 1.28 -5.07 -28.09
CA GLU A 22 2.58 -4.40 -28.19
C GLU A 22 2.68 -3.71 -29.55
N MET A 23 2.91 -2.39 -29.52
CA MET A 23 3.54 -1.67 -30.63
C MET A 23 4.82 -1.00 -30.11
N PRO A 24 5.95 -1.14 -30.82
CA PRO A 24 7.22 -0.52 -30.47
C PRO A 24 7.41 0.81 -31.22
N GLU A 25 7.88 1.86 -30.54
CA GLU A 25 8.50 3.10 -31.07
C GLU A 25 8.65 4.06 -29.88
N GLU A 26 9.70 4.85 -29.66
CA GLU A 26 11.01 5.03 -30.27
C GLU A 26 11.77 5.92 -29.26
N VAL A 27 13.08 5.68 -29.13
CA VAL A 27 14.01 6.47 -28.32
C VAL A 27 14.26 7.81 -29.02
N GLU A 28 14.50 8.91 -28.29
CA GLU A 28 15.59 9.88 -28.54
C GLU A 28 15.57 11.10 -27.56
N PRO A 29 16.74 11.76 -27.37
CA PRO A 29 17.22 12.25 -26.07
C PRO A 29 17.33 13.80 -25.99
N ASN A 30 17.53 14.37 -24.79
CA ASN A 30 18.21 15.69 -24.71
C ASN A 30 18.97 15.94 -23.40
N LYS A 31 20.26 15.62 -23.45
CA LYS A 31 21.45 16.43 -23.08
C LYS A 31 21.33 17.55 -22.01
N GLU A 32 21.90 17.25 -20.84
CA GLU A 32 23.06 17.92 -20.19
C GLU A 32 23.36 19.41 -20.52
N GLU A 33 23.35 20.26 -19.49
CA GLU A 33 24.51 21.06 -18.98
C GLU A 33 24.06 22.33 -18.23
N THR A 34 24.62 22.49 -17.03
CA THR A 34 24.62 23.72 -16.21
C THR A 34 25.39 24.85 -16.90
N PRO A 35 25.14 26.15 -16.60
CA PRO A 35 25.96 26.78 -15.56
C PRO A 35 25.29 27.89 -14.72
N SER A 36 25.67 27.90 -13.44
CA SER A 36 25.98 29.02 -12.54
C SER A 36 25.73 30.47 -13.03
N VAL A 37 25.04 31.28 -12.21
CA VAL A 37 25.53 32.55 -11.59
C VAL A 37 24.40 33.20 -10.77
N ALA A 38 24.63 33.44 -9.47
CA ALA A 38 23.80 34.28 -8.56
C ALA A 38 24.11 35.78 -8.78
N PRO A 39 23.30 36.78 -8.33
CA PRO A 39 23.22 37.11 -6.89
C PRO A 39 21.94 37.86 -6.35
N ALA A 40 21.74 37.68 -5.03
CA ALA A 40 21.25 38.66 -4.03
C ALA A 40 19.73 38.98 -3.83
N LYS A 41 19.26 38.54 -2.64
CA LYS A 41 18.39 39.17 -1.62
C LYS A 41 17.08 39.86 -2.06
N THR A 42 15.94 39.40 -1.51
CA THR A 42 15.05 40.19 -0.61
C THR A 42 14.02 39.27 0.07
N VAL A 43 13.76 39.56 1.33
CA VAL A 43 12.87 38.93 2.31
C VAL A 43 11.40 38.95 1.86
N SER A 44 10.68 37.84 2.03
CA SER A 44 9.34 37.82 2.62
C SER A 44 8.85 36.39 2.80
N ALA A 45 8.82 35.95 4.05
CA ALA A 45 7.90 34.91 4.47
C ALA A 45 6.47 35.45 4.34
N PRO A 46 5.56 34.66 3.75
CA PRO A 46 4.25 34.51 4.33
C PRO A 46 4.14 33.08 4.83
N GLU A 47 3.89 32.96 6.12
CA GLU A 47 3.42 31.73 6.74
C GLU A 47 2.23 31.21 5.92
N PRO A 48 2.22 29.94 5.46
CA PRO A 48 0.96 29.31 5.17
C PRO A 48 0.30 29.06 6.53
N SER A 49 -0.76 29.82 6.77
CA SER A 49 -1.76 29.56 7.79
C SER A 49 -1.90 28.07 8.03
N VAL A 50 -1.71 27.64 9.27
CA VAL A 50 -2.17 26.33 9.76
C VAL A 50 -3.68 26.34 9.62
N GLY A 51 -4.14 26.03 8.41
CA GLY A 51 -5.51 25.71 8.11
C GLY A 51 -5.81 24.52 8.99
N ASN A 52 -6.72 24.70 9.93
CA ASN A 52 -7.30 23.60 10.67
C ASN A 52 -8.06 22.75 9.64
N VAL A 53 -7.33 21.87 8.95
CA VAL A 53 -7.92 20.91 8.03
C VAL A 53 -8.68 19.95 8.92
N THR A 54 -9.96 20.21 9.13
CA THR A 54 -10.87 19.18 9.63
C THR A 54 -10.77 18.04 8.63
N PRO A 55 -10.17 16.89 9.00
CA PRO A 55 -10.06 15.78 8.07
C PRO A 55 -11.47 15.41 7.65
N SER A 56 -11.63 15.21 6.34
CA SER A 56 -12.89 14.68 5.83
C SER A 56 -13.07 13.26 6.35
N LEU A 57 -14.33 12.83 6.54
CA LEU A 57 -14.64 11.44 6.95
C LEU A 57 -13.96 10.40 6.04
N ARG A 58 -13.73 10.73 4.76
CA ARG A 58 -13.02 9.87 3.81
C ARG A 58 -11.52 9.77 4.09
N GLU A 59 -10.87 10.86 4.50
CA GLU A 59 -9.44 10.86 4.85
C GLU A 59 -9.20 10.09 6.15
N ASP A 60 -10.09 10.24 7.14
CA ASP A 60 -10.03 9.49 8.38
C ASP A 60 -10.21 7.98 8.16
N GLU A 61 -11.11 7.59 7.25
CA GLU A 61 -11.31 6.19 6.89
C GLU A 61 -10.12 5.61 6.12
N ALA A 62 -9.58 6.36 5.15
CA ALA A 62 -8.39 5.96 4.41
C ALA A 62 -7.21 5.73 5.37
N ARG A 63 -7.01 6.62 6.34
CA ARG A 63 -5.95 6.49 7.34
C ARG A 63 -6.14 5.28 8.26
N TRP A 64 -7.39 5.00 8.65
CA TRP A 64 -7.71 3.83 9.46
C TRP A 64 -7.45 2.52 8.70
N LEU A 65 -7.88 2.43 7.45
CA LEU A 65 -7.63 1.28 6.56
C LEU A 65 -6.14 1.06 6.31
N GLU A 66 -5.37 2.14 6.10
CA GLU A 66 -3.92 2.04 5.94
C GLU A 66 -3.27 1.45 7.19
N GLY A 67 -3.70 1.87 8.39
CA GLY A 67 -3.21 1.31 9.65
C GLY A 67 -3.54 -0.19 9.82
N ILE A 68 -4.69 -0.66 9.34
CA ILE A 68 -5.01 -2.09 9.32
C ILE A 68 -4.10 -2.83 8.34
N ARG A 69 -3.92 -2.27 7.13
CA ARG A 69 -3.07 -2.84 6.09
C ARG A 69 -1.63 -3.02 6.59
N GLU A 70 -1.03 -2.01 7.18
CA GLU A 70 0.33 -2.08 7.72
C GLU A 70 0.48 -3.17 8.78
N ARG A 71 -0.48 -3.29 9.71
CA ARG A 71 -0.48 -4.33 10.75
C ARG A 71 -0.54 -5.74 10.14
N LEU A 72 -1.36 -5.94 9.11
CA LEU A 72 -1.47 -7.22 8.41
C LEU A 72 -0.18 -7.54 7.63
N LEU A 73 0.45 -6.57 7.00
CA LEU A 73 1.72 -6.78 6.31
C LEU A 73 2.82 -7.24 7.27
N VAL A 74 2.98 -6.56 8.41
CA VAL A 74 3.96 -6.95 9.44
C VAL A 74 3.66 -8.34 9.99
N LEU A 75 2.38 -8.68 10.17
CA LEU A 75 1.97 -10.02 10.58
C LEU A 75 2.43 -11.08 9.56
N PHE A 76 2.18 -10.85 8.26
CA PHE A 76 2.58 -11.79 7.21
C PHE A 76 4.11 -11.95 7.10
N GLU A 77 4.86 -10.86 7.20
CA GLU A 77 6.33 -10.90 7.25
C GLU A 77 6.82 -11.72 8.46
N GLY A 78 6.19 -11.52 9.63
CA GLY A 78 6.48 -12.28 10.83
C GLY A 78 6.23 -13.78 10.67
N PHE A 79 5.19 -14.15 9.92
CA PHE A 79 4.88 -15.56 9.61
C PHE A 79 5.90 -16.20 8.68
N GLN A 80 6.34 -15.46 7.66
CA GLN A 80 7.28 -15.94 6.65
C GLN A 80 8.74 -15.97 7.14
N SER A 81 9.01 -15.47 8.35
CA SER A 81 10.37 -15.44 8.92
C SER A 81 10.97 -16.84 9.02
N PRO A 82 12.22 -17.07 8.54
CA PRO A 82 12.85 -18.38 8.55
C PRO A 82 13.15 -18.92 9.95
N ASN A 83 13.16 -18.05 10.97
CA ASN A 83 13.36 -18.42 12.38
C ASN A 83 12.03 -18.62 13.13
N ASN A 84 10.94 -18.88 12.41
CA ASN A 84 9.63 -19.07 13.00
C ASN A 84 9.48 -20.46 13.65
N VAL A 85 10.14 -20.64 14.79
CA VAL A 85 9.93 -21.78 15.70
C VAL A 85 8.69 -21.51 16.57
N GLN A 86 7.80 -22.50 16.69
CA GLN A 86 6.45 -22.44 17.32
C GLN A 86 5.34 -21.87 16.44
N ILE A 87 5.09 -22.51 15.28
CA ILE A 87 4.02 -22.09 14.37
C ILE A 87 2.62 -22.21 14.97
N GLU A 88 2.32 -23.27 15.73
CA GLU A 88 0.98 -23.51 16.30
C GLU A 88 0.56 -22.40 17.26
N ALA A 89 1.40 -22.07 18.24
CA ALA A 89 1.11 -20.98 19.19
C ALA A 89 0.94 -19.62 18.49
N LYS A 90 1.66 -19.38 17.38
CA LYS A 90 1.52 -18.13 16.60
C LYS A 90 0.28 -18.12 15.73
N VAL A 91 -0.13 -19.26 15.19
CA VAL A 91 -1.40 -19.41 14.49
C VAL A 91 -2.55 -19.13 15.46
N ASP A 92 -2.52 -19.68 16.68
CA ASP A 92 -3.52 -19.39 17.71
C ASP A 92 -3.55 -17.91 18.07
N LEU A 93 -2.38 -17.30 18.31
CA LEU A 93 -2.30 -15.86 18.59
C LEU A 93 -2.84 -15.02 17.42
N THR A 94 -2.57 -15.46 16.20
CA THR A 94 -3.02 -14.76 14.99
C THR A 94 -4.51 -14.89 14.78
N LEU A 95 -5.07 -16.05 15.06
CA LEU A 95 -6.51 -16.26 15.02
C LEU A 95 -7.21 -15.31 16.00
N ASN A 96 -6.72 -15.22 17.25
CA ASN A 96 -7.22 -14.26 18.23
C ASN A 96 -7.08 -12.81 17.75
N PHE A 97 -5.94 -12.46 17.13
CA PHE A 97 -5.74 -11.12 16.58
C PHE A 97 -6.71 -10.80 15.44
N LEU A 98 -6.97 -11.75 14.54
CA LEU A 98 -7.91 -11.58 13.44
C LEU A 98 -9.35 -11.48 13.94
N GLU A 99 -9.74 -12.24 14.97
CA GLU A 99 -11.03 -12.08 15.64
C GLU A 99 -11.20 -10.68 16.24
N TYR A 100 -10.17 -10.19 16.95
CA TYR A 100 -10.16 -8.82 17.46
C TYR A 100 -10.24 -7.78 16.34
N LEU A 101 -9.50 -7.98 15.25
CA LEU A 101 -9.51 -7.08 14.11
C LEU A 101 -10.90 -7.04 13.47
N LEU A 102 -11.57 -8.19 13.33
CA LEU A 102 -12.94 -8.29 12.83
C LEU A 102 -13.90 -7.51 13.73
N ALA A 103 -13.86 -7.72 15.04
CA ALA A 103 -14.69 -6.98 15.99
C ALA A 103 -14.43 -5.46 15.93
N THR A 104 -13.18 -5.05 15.68
CA THR A 104 -12.81 -3.65 15.50
C THR A 104 -13.42 -3.08 14.21
N ILE A 105 -13.45 -3.85 13.13
CA ILE A 105 -14.08 -3.47 11.87
C ILE A 105 -15.60 -3.33 12.07
N ASP A 106 -16.23 -4.30 12.73
CA ASP A 106 -17.68 -4.24 13.00
C ASP A 106 -18.04 -3.00 13.84
N ASN A 107 -17.26 -2.71 14.88
CA ASN A 107 -17.45 -1.50 15.69
C ASN A 107 -17.33 -0.24 14.82
N ARG A 108 -16.31 -0.16 13.95
CA ARG A 108 -16.12 0.97 13.03
C ARG A 108 -17.30 1.11 12.07
N LEU A 109 -17.79 0.01 11.49
CA LEU A 109 -18.94 0.00 10.59
C LEU A 109 -20.22 0.47 11.28
N ASP A 110 -20.46 0.07 12.53
CA ASP A 110 -21.62 0.53 13.28
C ASP A 110 -21.55 2.03 13.59
N ASN A 111 -20.37 2.56 13.93
CA ASN A 111 -20.17 4.00 14.08
C ASN A 111 -20.45 4.77 12.78
N LEU A 112 -20.05 4.21 11.62
CA LEU A 112 -20.32 4.83 10.32
C LEU A 112 -21.80 4.78 9.92
N LYS A 113 -22.53 3.72 10.31
CA LYS A 113 -23.99 3.61 10.05
C LYS A 113 -24.83 4.51 10.97
N GLN A 114 -24.31 4.80 12.16
CA GLN A 114 -24.97 5.67 13.15
C GLN A 114 -24.67 7.17 12.93
N SER A 115 -23.69 7.49 12.08
CA SER A 115 -23.29 8.85 11.72
C SER A 115 -23.98 9.36 10.46
#